data_AF-A0A1S8RK20-F1
#
_entry.id   AF-A0A1S8RK20-F1
#
_cell.length_a   1.000
_cell.length_b   1.000
_cell.length_c   1.000
_cell.angle_alpha   90.00
_cell.angle_beta   90.00
_cell.angle_gamma   90.00
#
_symmetry.space_group_name_H-M   'P 1'
#
loop_
_entity.id
_entity.type
_entity.pdbx_description
1 polymer ?
#
loop_
_entity_poly.entity_id
_entity_poly.type
_entity_poly.pdbx_seq_one_letter_code
_entity_poly.pdbx_strand_id
1 'polypeptide(L)' 'MGNIIKINIYYAEFTRKNKGKLRLETVEKSILRYDKWLKDTNRKDNIETYEEFLRAQ' A
#
# COMPACT_ATOMS: atom_id res chain seq x y z
N MET A 1 3.43 5.21 8.73
CA MET A 1 2.54 5.50 7.59
C MET A 1 1.23 6.18 8.03
N GLY A 2 0.85 7.28 7.38
CA GLY A 2 -0.38 8.04 7.52
C GLY A 2 -1.59 7.43 6.81
N ASN A 3 -2.77 8.00 7.07
CA ASN A 3 -4.05 7.37 6.74
C ASN A 3 -4.38 7.41 5.24
N ILE A 4 -3.96 8.45 4.52
CA ILE A 4 -4.27 8.61 3.08
C ILE A 4 -3.68 7.45 2.26
N ILE A 5 -2.43 7.08 2.48
CA ILE A 5 -1.82 5.98 1.72
C ILE A 5 -2.43 4.64 2.12
N LYS A 6 -2.87 4.46 3.37
CA LYS A 6 -3.59 3.23 3.79
C LYS A 6 -4.91 3.07 3.03
N ILE A 7 -5.64 4.16 2.83
CA ILE A 7 -6.87 4.18 2.02
C ILE A 7 -6.54 3.86 0.56
N ASN A 8 -5.45 4.40 0.01
CA ASN A 8 -5.02 4.08 -1.35
C ASN A 8 -4.65 2.60 -1.51
N ILE A 9 -3.93 2.00 -0.55
CA ILE A 9 -3.63 0.57 -0.56
C ILE A 9 -4.93 -0.24 -0.48
N TYR A 10 -5.84 0.10 0.43
CA TYR A 10 -7.14 -0.55 0.54
C TYR A 10 -7.91 -0.52 -0.79
N TYR A 11 -7.99 0.66 -1.42
CA TYR A 11 -8.70 0.85 -2.68
C TYR A 11 -8.04 0.07 -3.83
N ALA A 12 -6.71 0.04 -3.89
CA ALA A 12 -5.96 -0.73 -4.89
C ALA A 12 -6.21 -2.25 -4.74
N GLU A 13 -6.20 -2.79 -3.52
CA GLU A 13 -6.49 -4.21 -3.28
C GLU A 13 -7.96 -4.56 -3.57
N PHE A 14 -8.88 -3.64 -3.28
CA PHE A 14 -10.30 -3.79 -3.58
C PHE A 14 -10.56 -3.84 -5.09
N THR A 15 -9.95 -2.93 -5.85
CA THR A 15 -10.13 -2.84 -7.31
C THR A 15 -9.43 -3.98 -8.06
N ARG A 16 -8.25 -4.44 -7.60
CA ARG A 16 -7.53 -5.59 -8.17
C ARG A 16 -8.34 -6.88 -8.19
N LYS A 17 -9.25 -7.08 -7.25
CA LYS A 17 -9.98 -8.34 -7.07
C LYS A 17 -11.29 -8.50 -7.84
N ASN A 18 -11.62 -7.61 -8.79
CA ASN A 18 -12.78 -7.72 -9.68
C ASN A 18 -14.00 -8.40 -9.00
N LYS A 19 -14.63 -7.70 -8.05
CA LYS A 19 -15.86 -8.10 -7.34
C LYS A 19 -15.75 -9.26 -6.33
N GLY A 20 -14.57 -9.78 -6.02
CA GLY A 20 -14.38 -10.71 -4.89
C GLY A 20 -14.39 -10.02 -3.51
N LYS A 21 -14.81 -10.73 -2.45
CA LYS A 21 -14.66 -10.25 -1.05
C LYS A 21 -13.22 -9.81 -0.80
N LEU A 22 -13.04 -8.56 -0.40
CA LEU A 22 -11.77 -8.05 0.08
C LEU A 22 -11.33 -8.88 1.28
N ARG A 23 -10.09 -9.38 1.24
CA ARG A 23 -9.50 -10.06 2.39
C ARG A 23 -8.68 -9.03 3.16
N LEU A 24 -9.09 -8.72 4.38
CA LEU A 24 -8.39 -7.75 5.25
C LEU A 24 -6.92 -8.13 5.43
N GLU A 25 -6.63 -9.43 5.57
CA GLU A 25 -5.26 -9.96 5.62
C GLU A 25 -4.39 -9.55 4.43
N THR A 26 -4.97 -9.43 3.23
CA THR A 26 -4.23 -8.99 2.03
C THR A 26 -3.90 -7.50 2.13
N VAL A 27 -4.86 -6.68 2.57
CA VAL A 27 -4.64 -5.25 2.79
C VAL A 27 -3.58 -5.02 3.85
N GLU A 28 -3.64 -5.74 4.96
CA GLU A 28 -2.65 -5.67 6.04
C GLU A 28 -1.24 -6.05 5.54
N LYS A 29 -1.12 -7.11 4.75
CA LYS A 29 0.16 -7.49 4.13
C LYS A 29 0.71 -6.40 3.21
N SER A 30 -0.14 -5.79 2.38
CA SER A 30 0.27 -4.70 1.49
C SER A 30 0.71 -3.45 2.27
N ILE A 31 -0.01 -3.09 3.35
CA ILE A 31 0.37 -2.01 4.27
C ILE A 31 1.72 -2.29 4.93
N LEU A 32 1.91 -3.49 5.48
CA LEU A 32 3.17 -3.87 6.13
C LEU A 32 4.34 -3.87 5.15
N ARG A 33 4.14 -4.33 3.91
CA ARG A 33 5.16 -4.31 2.87
C ARG A 33 5.60 -2.89 2.54
N TYR A 34 4.64 -1.97 2.41
CA TYR A 34 4.95 -0.56 2.13
C TYR A 34 5.62 0.13 3.33
N ASP A 35 5.12 -0.06 4.55
CA ASP A 35 5.73 0.53 5.76
C ASP A 35 7.17 0.03 5.98
N LYS A 36 7.43 -1.25 5.70
CA LYS A 36 8.79 -1.80 5.71
C LYS A 36 9.66 -1.14 4.65
N TRP A 37 9.18 -1.03 3.41
CA TRP A 37 9.95 -0.41 2.33
C TRP A 37 10.28 1.06 2.59
N LEU A 38 9.34 1.82 3.19
CA LEU A 38 9.59 3.19 3.64
C LEU A 38 10.75 3.26 4.64
N LYS A 39 10.78 2.35 5.63
CA LYS A 39 11.85 2.27 6.64
C LYS A 39 13.18 1.87 6.01
N ASP A 40 13.20 0.83 5.19
CA ASP A 40 14.40 0.31 4.54
C ASP A 40 15.03 1.34 3.59
N THR A 41 14.21 2.21 2.99
CA THR A 41 14.67 3.26 2.05
C THR A 41 14.78 4.66 2.69
N ASN A 42 14.47 4.79 3.98
CA ASN A 42 14.41 6.06 4.71
C ASN A 42 13.57 7.15 3.99
N ARG A 43 12.45 6.76 3.38
CA ARG A 43 11.55 7.65 2.64
C ARG A 43 10.41 8.16 3.52
N LYS A 44 9.87 9.33 3.16
CA LYS A 44 8.68 9.91 3.81
C LYS A 44 7.41 9.30 3.22
N ASP A 45 6.38 9.21 4.04
CA ASP A 45 5.10 8.72 3.57
C ASP A 45 4.29 9.82 2.86
N ASN A 46 4.33 9.80 1.53
CA ASN A 46 3.57 10.70 0.65
C ASN A 46 3.16 9.97 -0.64
N ILE A 47 2.39 10.65 -1.50
CA ILE A 47 1.85 10.02 -2.71
C ILE A 47 2.94 9.68 -3.72
N GLU A 48 3.96 10.54 -3.86
CA GLU A 48 5.08 10.34 -4.79
C GLU A 48 5.88 9.10 -4.40
N THR A 49 6.15 8.93 -3.11
CA THR A 49 6.84 7.76 -2.57
C THR A 49 6.02 6.49 -2.74
N TYR A 50 4.70 6.56 -2.60
CA TYR A 50 3.82 5.43 -2.86
C TYR A 50 3.82 5.03 -4.34
N GLU A 51 3.83 5.99 -5.27
CA GLU A 51 3.99 5.68 -6.69
C GLU A 51 5.33 5.02 -7.01
N GLU A 52 6.41 5.49 -6.41
CA GLU A 52 7.73 4.88 -6.55
C GLU A 52 7.76 3.45 -6.01
N PHE A 53 7.10 3.19 -4.88
CA PHE A 53 6.93 1.84 -4.34
C PHE A 53 6.23 0.92 -5.35
N LEU A 54 5.16 1.40 -5.98
CA LEU A 54 4.43 0.61 -6.98
C LEU A 54 5.27 0.30 -8.22
N ARG A 55 6.18 1.19 -8.62
CA ARG A 55 7.10 0.99 -9.76
C ARG A 55 8.28 0.06 -9.43
N ALA A 56 8.68 -0.01 -8.16
CA ALA A 56 9.77 -0.85 -7.69
C ALA A 56 9.36 -2.31 -7.43
N GLN A 57 8.09 -2.66 -7.64
CA GLN A 57 7.53 -4.01 -7.46
C GLN A 57 7.54 -4.87 -8.72
#